data_AF-A0AAD9FM27-F1
#
_entry.id   AF-A0AAD9FM27-F1
#
_cell.length_a   1.000
_cell.length_b   1.000
_cell.length_c   1.000
_cell.angle_alpha   90.00
_cell.angle_beta   90.00
_cell.angle_gamma   90.00
#
_symmetry.space_group_name_H-M   'P 1'
#
loop_
_entity.id
_entity.type
_entity.pdbx_description
1 polymer ?
#
loop_
_entity_poly.entity_id
_entity_poly.type
_entity_poly.pdbx_seq_one_letter_code
_entity_poly.pdbx_strand_id
1 'polypeptide(L)'
;MVAAFKKNVHDEPSSSEEESQESDEEDSEVVEDRRYGAIERTPCVVHTLQLVVNMIQKDLSVKPLLDRIRVLVRLFRKSSVAIQRLLKLCGLTLVKDCPTRWSSTYLMI
;
A
#
# COMPACT_ATOMS: atom_id res chain seq x y z
N MET A 1 -10.50 -1.26 -1.65
CA MET A 1 -11.33 -1.61 -0.47
C MET A 1 -11.47 -3.12 -0.48
N VAL A 2 -10.90 -3.81 0.50
CA VAL A 2 -11.13 -5.25 0.70
C VAL A 2 -11.67 -5.38 2.10
N ALA A 3 -12.95 -5.75 2.22
CA ALA A 3 -13.56 -6.08 3.49
C ALA A 3 -13.39 -7.59 3.73
N ALA A 4 -12.97 -7.97 4.93
CA ALA A 4 -12.95 -9.37 5.37
C ALA A 4 -14.15 -9.61 6.28
N PHE A 5 -14.98 -10.60 5.96
CA PHE A 5 -16.10 -11.00 6.82
C PHE A 5 -15.58 -11.87 7.97
N LYS A 6 -15.90 -11.49 9.22
CA LYS A 6 -15.65 -12.30 10.42
C LYS A 6 -16.80 -13.27 10.61
N LYS A 7 -16.48 -14.55 10.82
CA LYS A 7 -17.47 -15.61 11.12
C LYS A 7 -17.97 -15.39 12.55
N ASN A 8 -19.28 -15.21 12.72
CA ASN A 8 -19.92 -15.05 14.02
C ASN A 8 -19.98 -16.43 14.69
N VAL A 9 -19.27 -16.61 15.80
CA VAL A 9 -19.50 -17.74 16.71
C VAL A 9 -20.16 -17.16 17.94
N HIS A 10 -21.39 -17.62 18.15
CA HIS A 10 -22.32 -17.23 19.20
C HIS A 10 -21.82 -17.66 20.60
N ASP A 11 -22.23 -16.89 21.60
CA ASP A 11 -21.94 -16.90 23.04
C ASP A 11 -21.87 -18.26 23.76
N GLU A 12 -21.08 -18.35 24.83
CA GLU A 12 -21.57 -18.34 26.23
C GLU A 12 -20.39 -18.29 27.25
N PRO A 13 -20.62 -17.76 28.49
CA PRO A 13 -19.60 -17.39 29.46
C PRO A 13 -19.43 -18.44 30.58
N SER A 14 -18.23 -18.51 31.19
CA SER A 14 -18.00 -19.21 32.47
C SER A 14 -16.78 -18.56 33.14
N SER A 15 -16.98 -17.54 33.97
CA SER A 15 -17.20 -17.59 35.43
C SER A 15 -15.99 -18.12 36.21
N SER A 16 -15.24 -17.20 36.82
CA SER A 16 -14.68 -17.35 38.17
C SER A 16 -14.24 -15.98 38.70
N GLU A 17 -14.91 -15.58 39.77
CA GLU A 17 -14.77 -14.38 40.61
C GLU A 17 -13.39 -14.29 41.29
N GLU A 18 -12.88 -13.08 41.54
CA GLU A 18 -12.30 -12.65 42.84
C GLU A 18 -12.35 -11.10 42.94
N GLU A 19 -12.90 -10.62 44.06
CA GLU A 19 -13.03 -9.24 44.54
C GLU A 19 -11.64 -8.66 44.94
N SER A 20 -11.35 -7.39 45.30
CA SER A 20 -12.07 -6.18 45.70
C SER A 20 -11.03 -5.03 45.66
N GLN A 21 -11.39 -3.78 45.31
CA GLN A 21 -11.10 -2.58 46.13
C GLN A 21 -11.67 -1.30 45.50
N GLU A 22 -12.60 -0.70 46.25
CA GLU A 22 -13.25 0.58 46.04
C GLU A 22 -12.27 1.75 46.32
N SER A 23 -12.26 2.77 45.48
CA SER A 23 -11.65 4.08 45.77
C SER A 23 -12.38 5.15 44.99
N ASP A 24 -13.10 6.00 45.72
CA ASP A 24 -13.98 7.08 45.25
C ASP A 24 -13.25 8.20 44.49
N GLU A 25 -13.77 8.47 43.28
CA GLU A 25 -14.12 9.75 42.65
C GLU A 25 -13.25 11.01 42.87
N GLU A 26 -12.61 11.47 41.79
CA GLU A 26 -12.91 12.80 41.21
C GLU A 26 -12.90 12.67 39.67
N ASP A 27 -14.10 12.54 39.12
CA ASP A 27 -14.39 12.39 37.70
C ASP A 27 -14.39 13.78 37.02
N SER A 28 -13.27 14.13 36.39
CA SER A 28 -13.26 15.14 35.33
C SER A 28 -13.35 14.39 34.02
N GLU A 29 -14.59 14.17 33.56
CA GLU A 29 -14.90 13.52 32.29
C GLU A 29 -14.26 14.31 31.14
N VAL A 30 -13.01 14.00 30.82
CA VAL A 30 -12.52 14.16 29.46
C VAL A 30 -13.31 13.11 28.68
N VAL A 31 -14.40 13.56 28.05
CA VAL A 31 -15.12 12.78 27.06
C VAL A 31 -14.18 12.61 25.87
N GLU A 32 -13.21 11.70 26.01
CA GLU A 32 -12.52 11.12 24.87
C GLU A 32 -13.63 10.57 23.99
N ASP A 33 -13.64 11.00 22.73
CA ASP A 33 -14.52 10.45 21.71
C ASP A 33 -14.12 8.99 21.46
N ARG A 34 -14.50 8.10 22.39
CA ARG A 34 -14.24 6.65 22.41
C ARG A 34 -14.91 5.92 21.25
N ARG A 35 -15.58 6.63 20.33
CA ARG A 35 -16.23 6.05 19.14
C ARG A 35 -15.23 5.33 18.23
N TYR A 36 -13.96 5.66 18.36
CA TYR A 36 -12.86 4.89 17.79
C TYR A 36 -11.86 4.55 18.90
N GLY A 37 -12.16 3.53 19.72
CA GLY A 37 -11.14 2.87 20.53
C GLY A 37 -9.93 2.45 19.68
N ALA A 38 -8.83 2.05 20.30
CA ALA A 38 -7.61 1.62 19.59
C ALA A 38 -7.91 0.45 18.62
N ILE A 39 -8.28 0.78 17.38
CA ILE A 39 -8.54 -0.21 16.33
C ILE A 39 -7.19 -0.85 16.03
N GLU A 40 -7.05 -2.12 16.37
CA GLU A 40 -5.93 -2.93 15.92
C GLU A 40 -5.97 -3.02 14.40
N ARG A 41 -5.08 -2.26 13.75
CA ARG A 41 -4.94 -2.26 12.29
C ARG A 41 -3.99 -3.38 11.88
N THR A 42 -4.53 -4.38 11.19
CA THR A 42 -3.69 -5.38 10.53
C THR A 42 -2.92 -4.72 9.38
N PRO A 43 -1.57 -4.85 9.33
CA PRO A 43 -0.79 -4.29 8.24
C PRO A 43 -1.09 -5.01 6.93
N CYS A 44 -1.19 -4.25 5.83
CA CYS A 44 -1.40 -4.81 4.50
C CYS A 44 -0.07 -5.32 3.92
N VAL A 45 0.05 -6.64 3.73
CA VAL A 45 1.26 -7.26 3.15
C VAL A 45 1.64 -6.66 1.80
N VAL A 46 0.65 -6.39 0.93
CA VAL A 46 0.88 -5.76 -0.37
C VAL A 46 1.46 -4.35 -0.22
N HIS A 47 1.01 -3.60 0.80
CA HIS A 47 1.58 -2.29 1.10
C HIS A 47 3.03 -2.40 1.58
N THR A 48 3.33 -3.37 2.44
CA THR A 48 4.70 -3.63 2.91
C THR A 48 5.63 -3.97 1.75
N LEU A 49 5.21 -4.85 0.83
CA LEU A 49 5.98 -5.16 -0.38
C LEU A 49 6.18 -3.91 -1.25
N GLN A 50 5.16 -3.07 -1.39
CA GLN A 50 5.28 -1.82 -2.13
C GLN A 50 6.30 -0.86 -1.51
N LEU A 51 6.39 -0.80 -0.19
CA LEU A 51 7.41 0.00 0.49
C LEU A 51 8.82 -0.49 0.13
N VAL A 52 9.04 -1.80 0.09
CA VAL A 52 10.34 -2.39 -0.32
C VAL A 52 10.68 -2.01 -1.77
N VAL A 53 9.73 -2.14 -2.70
CA VAL A 53 9.93 -1.73 -4.10
C VAL A 53 10.26 -0.24 -4.19
N ASN A 54 9.55 0.61 -3.45
CA ASN A 54 9.79 2.05 -3.41
C ASN A 54 11.18 2.40 -2.85
N MET A 55 11.70 1.64 -1.89
CA MET A 55 13.06 1.81 -1.37
C MET A 55 14.09 1.51 -2.46
N ILE A 56 13.95 0.38 -3.18
CA ILE A 56 14.85 -0.02 -4.26
C ILE A 56 14.84 1.01 -5.40
N GLN A 57 13.66 1.51 -5.79
CA GLN A 57 13.55 2.52 -6.85
C GLN A 57 14.22 3.87 -6.51
N LYS A 58 14.41 4.15 -5.22
CA LYS A 58 15.06 5.37 -4.72
C LYS A 58 16.56 5.19 -4.45
N ASP A 59 17.05 3.94 -4.45
CA ASP A 59 18.46 3.65 -4.27
C ASP A 59 19.30 4.37 -5.34
N LEU A 60 20.41 4.97 -4.93
CA LEU A 60 21.33 5.70 -5.79
C LEU A 60 21.93 4.80 -6.88
N SER A 61 22.02 3.49 -6.63
CA SER A 61 22.52 2.51 -7.60
C SER A 61 21.54 2.29 -8.78
N VAL A 62 20.22 2.34 -8.51
CA VAL A 62 19.16 1.99 -9.49
C VAL A 62 18.48 3.22 -10.07
N LYS A 63 18.27 4.26 -9.26
CA LYS A 63 17.52 5.46 -9.63
C LYS A 63 18.02 6.14 -10.92
N PRO A 64 19.33 6.35 -11.14
CA PRO A 64 19.81 7.00 -12.36
C PRO A 64 19.46 6.22 -13.63
N LEU A 65 19.50 4.88 -13.57
CA LEU A 65 19.14 4.02 -14.69
C LEU A 65 17.64 4.13 -14.98
N LEU A 66 16.79 4.03 -13.96
CA LEU A 66 15.33 4.18 -14.11
C LEU A 66 14.97 5.56 -14.68
N ASP A 67 15.64 6.62 -14.22
CA ASP A 67 15.41 7.98 -14.72
C ASP A 67 15.77 8.11 -16.21
N ARG A 68 16.86 7.47 -16.67
CA ARG A 68 17.21 7.41 -18.09
C ARG A 68 16.18 6.62 -18.91
N ILE A 69 15.71 5.47 -18.42
CA ILE A 69 14.67 4.68 -19.09
C ILE A 69 13.39 5.51 -19.23
N ARG A 70 12.97 6.22 -18.17
CA ARG A 70 11.82 7.13 -18.21
C ARG A 70 11.98 8.25 -19.24
N VAL A 71 13.19 8.77 -19.46
CA VAL A 71 13.47 9.74 -20.54
C VAL A 71 13.30 9.08 -21.90
N LEU A 72 13.87 7.89 -22.13
CA LEU A 72 13.76 7.16 -23.39
C LEU A 72 12.30 6.85 -23.75
N VAL A 73 11.54 6.30 -22.79
CA VAL A 73 10.12 6.01 -22.96
C VAL A 73 9.36 7.29 -23.31
N ARG A 74 9.65 8.42 -22.65
CA ARG A 74 9.05 9.71 -23.00
C ARG A 74 9.40 10.17 -24.41
N LEU A 75 10.62 9.95 -24.89
CA LEU A 75 11.03 10.32 -26.25
C LEU A 75 10.30 9.51 -27.31
N PHE A 76 10.25 8.19 -27.18
CA PHE A 76 9.50 7.35 -28.12
C PHE A 76 8.02 7.72 -28.14
N ARG A 77 7.43 7.97 -26.97
CA ARG A 77 6.01 8.33 -26.86
C ARG A 77 5.64 9.68 -27.46
N LYS A 78 6.60 10.53 -27.82
CA LYS A 78 6.35 11.76 -28.60
C LYS A 78 6.06 11.49 -30.08
N SER A 79 6.40 10.30 -30.59
CA SER A 79 6.21 9.94 -32.00
C SER A 79 5.43 8.65 -32.13
N SER A 80 4.22 8.75 -32.67
CA SER A 80 3.39 7.58 -33.00
C SER A 80 4.09 6.67 -34.02
N VAL A 81 4.81 7.24 -34.98
CA VAL A 81 5.59 6.50 -35.97
C VAL A 81 6.70 5.69 -35.30
N ALA A 82 7.41 6.26 -34.34
CA ALA A 82 8.47 5.56 -33.61
C ALA A 82 7.90 4.39 -32.77
N ILE A 83 6.78 4.61 -32.07
CA ILE A 83 6.10 3.56 -31.31
C ILE A 83 5.64 2.42 -32.24
N GLN A 84 5.02 2.74 -33.38
CA GLN A 84 4.56 1.73 -34.33
C GLN A 84 5.71 0.92 -34.91
N ARG A 85 6.84 1.56 -35.23
CA ARG A 85 8.05 0.86 -35.69
C ARG A 85 8.60 -0.05 -34.60
N LEU A 86 8.68 0.42 -33.36
CA LEU A 86 9.14 -0.38 -32.23
C LEU A 86 8.23 -1.60 -31.98
N LEU A 87 6.91 -1.41 -32.06
CA LEU A 87 5.94 -2.49 -31.94
C LEU A 87 6.11 -3.54 -33.04
N LYS A 88 6.37 -3.12 -34.28
CA LYS A 88 6.61 -4.05 -35.40
C LYS A 88 7.91 -4.85 -35.23
N LEU A 89 8.94 -4.27 -34.62
CA LEU A 89 10.23 -4.94 -34.40
C LEU A 89 10.21 -5.87 -33.20
N CYS A 90 9.59 -5.45 -32.10
CA CYS A 90 9.67 -6.16 -30.81
C CYS A 90 8.40 -6.93 -30.46
N GLY A 91 7.25 -6.62 -31.08
CA GLY A 91 5.94 -7.19 -30.71
C GLY A 91 5.40 -6.73 -29.35
N LEU A 92 6.08 -5.80 -28.67
CA LEU A 92 5.75 -5.35 -27.33
C LEU A 92 5.24 -3.91 -27.33
N THR A 93 4.28 -3.63 -26.44
CA THR A 93 3.73 -2.28 -26.25
C THR A 93 4.56 -1.53 -25.23
N LEU A 94 5.01 -0.33 -25.61
CA LEU A 94 5.79 0.54 -24.72
C LEU A 94 4.92 1.13 -23.59
N VAL A 95 5.14 0.68 -22.36
CA VAL A 95 4.42 1.14 -21.17
C VAL A 95 5.11 2.36 -20.54
N LYS A 96 4.32 3.35 -20.12
CA LYS A 96 4.81 4.51 -19.38
C LYS A 96 4.77 4.24 -17.88
N ASP A 97 5.84 4.59 -17.17
CA ASP A 97 5.85 4.57 -15.71
C ASP A 97 4.82 5.55 -15.10
N CYS A 98 4.14 5.10 -14.05
CA CYS A 98 3.10 5.81 -13.33
C CYS A 98 3.34 5.60 -11.82
N PRO A 99 3.88 6.60 -11.09
CA PRO A 99 4.30 6.42 -9.70
C PRO A 99 3.22 5.92 -8.73
N THR A 100 1.95 6.15 -9.05
CA THR A 100 0.80 5.71 -8.23
C THR A 100 0.32 4.30 -8.56
N ARG A 101 0.78 3.71 -9.68
CA ARG A 101 0.50 2.32 -10.05
C ARG A 101 1.73 1.47 -9.76
N TRP A 102 1.68 0.74 -8.67
CA TRP A 102 2.76 -0.11 -8.16
C TRP A 102 3.54 -0.97 -9.18
N SER A 103 2.86 -1.54 -10.18
CA SER A 103 3.50 -2.40 -11.18
C SER A 103 4.04 -1.67 -12.41
N SER A 104 3.83 -0.36 -12.57
CA SER A 104 4.16 0.33 -13.82
C SER A 104 5.65 0.39 -14.12
N THR A 105 6.49 0.52 -13.09
CA THR A 105 7.94 0.58 -13.27
C THR A 105 8.47 -0.75 -13.75
N TYR A 106 7.95 -1.86 -13.23
CA TYR A 106 8.27 -3.20 -13.70
C TYR A 106 7.83 -3.41 -15.15
N LEU A 107 6.59 -3.03 -15.50
CA LEU A 107 6.08 -3.16 -16.87
C LEU A 107 6.76 -2.24 -17.90
N MET A 108 7.45 -1.19 -17.45
CA MET A 108 8.23 -0.30 -18.30
C MET A 108 9.57 -0.92 -18.72
N ILE A 109 10.15 -1.78 -17.86
CA ILE A 109 11.44 -2.45 -18.06
C ILE A 109 11.21 -3.69 -18.95
#